data_AF-A0A9P8B8I0-F1
#
_entry.id   AF-A0A9P8B8I0-F1
#
_cell.length_a   1.000
_cell.length_b   1.000
_cell.length_c   1.000
_cell.angle_alpha   90.00
_cell.angle_beta   90.00
_cell.angle_gamma   90.00
#
_symmetry.space_group_name_H-M   'P 1'
#
loop_
_entity.id
_entity.type
_entity.pdbx_description
1 polymer ?
#
loop_
_entity_poly.entity_id
_entity_poly.type
_entity_poly.pdbx_seq_one_letter_code
_entity_poly.pdbx_strand_id
1 'polypeptide(L)'
;MHQGSVLYVLGVFIAGTLVPASSLATHSIDPTNPASPEDNAPWDGSAFLIALNHASKSYKVLTNLFIACIMTSAASAASTEVFIASRYLFFLAEAGHAPKFLGTVWPKNQEQRMRGKSVPVVAVVLTTMFAMLSFMCMRPGANTMGGAEKVFKWIYSMVAAACLQAWVGTLYTYLRWYQGTEDSRIKRKFPREIARIKENRSWGQPYLAIFAISMCGLVIVFNGWSSFHSGVWVIYKSPSDNRSFSKDQVIKFVTTYLPIPMLLLLVFGYKLINQTTMTDIADMDFSSVSYEGDGGEVEEKKPTTWWGRIAWFLVY
;
A
#
# COMPACT_ATOMS: atom_id res chain seq x y z
N MET A 1 14.48 0.46 -8.15
CA MET A 1 13.74 1.18 -7.07
C MET A 1 14.15 2.65 -6.91
N HIS A 2 15.28 3.12 -7.46
CA HIS A 2 15.71 4.54 -7.34
C HIS A 2 14.94 5.52 -8.23
N GLN A 3 14.29 5.04 -9.28
CA GLN A 3 13.73 5.90 -10.32
C GLN A 3 12.45 6.61 -9.92
N GLY A 4 11.52 5.88 -9.29
CA GLY A 4 10.28 6.46 -8.81
C GLY A 4 10.55 7.60 -7.86
N SER A 5 11.47 7.42 -6.91
CA SER A 5 11.84 8.45 -5.95
C SER A 5 12.40 9.71 -6.61
N VAL A 6 13.26 9.57 -7.63
CA VAL A 6 13.81 10.72 -8.37
C VAL A 6 12.72 11.46 -9.14
N LEU A 7 11.84 10.72 -9.83
CA LEU A 7 10.69 11.32 -10.53
C LEU A 7 9.72 12.02 -9.57
N TYR A 8 9.48 11.45 -8.38
CA TYR A 8 8.67 12.09 -7.34
C TYR A 8 9.29 13.38 -6.83
N VAL A 9 10.59 13.37 -6.50
CA VAL A 9 11.29 14.57 -6.00
C VAL A 9 11.32 15.67 -7.06
N LEU A 10 11.68 15.32 -8.30
CA LEU A 10 11.69 16.28 -9.41
C LEU A 10 10.28 16.79 -9.75
N GLY A 11 9.29 15.90 -9.75
CA GLY A 11 7.90 16.25 -10.00
C GLY A 11 7.35 17.22 -8.96
N VAL A 12 7.59 16.94 -7.67
CA VAL A 12 7.19 17.83 -6.57
C VAL A 12 7.94 19.16 -6.65
N PHE A 13 9.23 19.14 -6.98
CA PHE A 13 10.02 20.37 -7.16
C PHE A 13 9.46 21.25 -8.29
N ILE A 14 9.17 20.66 -9.45
CA ILE A 14 8.60 21.37 -10.61
C ILE A 14 7.19 21.88 -10.31
N ALA A 15 6.34 21.08 -9.66
CA ALA A 15 5.00 21.53 -9.25
C ALA A 15 5.09 22.69 -8.25
N GLY A 16 6.05 22.65 -7.33
CA GLY A 16 6.30 23.69 -6.35
C GLY A 16 6.79 25.01 -6.94
N THR A 17 7.48 25.00 -8.09
CA THR A 17 7.89 26.24 -8.78
C THR A 17 6.84 26.80 -9.73
N LEU A 18 5.95 25.95 -10.26
CA LEU A 18 4.91 26.35 -11.22
C LEU A 18 3.64 26.88 -10.55
N VAL A 19 3.30 26.41 -9.34
CA VAL A 19 2.05 26.76 -8.67
C VAL A 19 2.29 27.79 -7.57
N PRO A 20 1.69 29.00 -7.65
CA PRO A 20 1.74 29.97 -6.57
C PRO A 20 1.11 29.40 -5.29
N ALA A 21 1.78 29.58 -4.14
CA ALA A 21 1.28 29.11 -2.85
C ALA A 21 -0.12 29.65 -2.50
N SER A 22 -0.48 30.84 -2.98
CA SER A 22 -1.80 31.43 -2.82
C SER A 22 -2.91 30.66 -3.56
N SER A 23 -2.62 30.14 -4.76
CA SER A 23 -3.57 29.29 -5.51
C SER A 23 -3.75 27.92 -4.86
N LEU A 24 -2.72 27.42 -4.19
CA LEU A 24 -2.79 26.15 -3.45
C LEU A 24 -3.59 26.30 -2.14
N ALA A 25 -3.50 27.46 -1.48
CA ALA A 25 -4.21 27.76 -0.24
C ALA A 25 -5.73 27.89 -0.43
N THR A 26 -6.21 28.42 -1.57
CA THR A 26 -7.65 28.55 -1.86
C THR A 26 -8.35 27.19 -2.04
N HIS A 27 -7.60 26.15 -2.43
CA HIS A 27 -8.08 24.77 -2.56
C HIS A 27 -7.68 23.86 -1.38
N SER A 28 -6.94 24.40 -0.40
CA SER A 28 -6.63 23.66 0.82
C SER A 28 -7.90 23.54 1.67
N ILE A 29 -8.31 22.30 1.94
CA ILE A 29 -9.40 21.99 2.86
C ILE A 29 -8.99 22.53 4.23
N ASP A 30 -9.53 23.68 4.62
CA ASP A 30 -9.41 24.20 5.98
C ASP A 30 -10.19 23.25 6.91
N PRO A 31 -9.54 22.50 7.81
CA PRO A 31 -10.21 21.58 8.71
C PRO A 31 -11.06 22.28 9.78
N THR A 32 -11.01 23.61 9.86
CA THR A 32 -11.75 24.44 10.85
C THR A 32 -12.87 25.27 10.24
N ASN A 33 -12.95 25.36 8.91
CA ASN A 33 -13.97 26.16 8.23
C ASN A 33 -14.89 25.27 7.37
N PRO A 34 -16.10 24.93 7.85
CA PRO A 34 -17.09 24.18 7.06
C PRO A 34 -17.63 24.97 5.85
N ALA A 35 -17.19 26.22 5.63
CA ALA A 35 -17.51 27.06 4.48
C ALA A 35 -16.30 27.31 3.55
N SER A 36 -15.31 26.41 3.49
CA SER A 36 -14.43 26.35 2.32
C SER A 36 -15.30 26.11 1.07
N PRO A 37 -15.05 26.76 -0.09
CA PRO A 37 -15.97 26.74 -1.22
C PRO A 37 -16.45 25.32 -1.51
N GLU A 38 -17.77 25.12 -1.45
CA GLU A 38 -18.50 23.85 -1.52
C GLU A 38 -18.35 23.10 -2.87
N ASP A 39 -17.43 23.55 -3.71
CA ASP A 39 -17.28 23.24 -5.13
C ASP A 39 -16.01 22.47 -5.51
N ASN A 40 -15.08 22.26 -4.58
CA ASN A 40 -13.81 21.60 -4.89
C ASN A 40 -13.83 20.16 -4.42
N ALA A 41 -13.93 19.24 -5.37
CA ALA A 41 -13.69 17.85 -5.04
C ALA A 41 -12.23 17.68 -4.59
N PRO A 42 -11.89 16.69 -3.73
CA PRO A 42 -10.53 16.56 -3.17
C PRO A 42 -9.43 16.43 -4.22
N TRP A 43 -9.77 15.92 -5.41
CA TRP A 43 -8.87 15.78 -6.54
C TRP A 43 -8.57 17.11 -7.26
N ASP A 44 -9.40 18.15 -7.07
CA ASP A 44 -9.19 19.50 -7.61
C ASP A 44 -8.07 20.26 -6.87
N GLY A 45 -7.66 19.78 -5.69
CA GLY A 45 -6.54 20.34 -4.90
C GLY A 45 -5.15 19.84 -5.31
N SER A 46 -5.04 18.94 -6.29
CA SER A 46 -3.73 18.45 -6.75
C SER A 46 -2.94 19.56 -7.42
N ALA A 47 -1.74 19.87 -6.92
CA ALA A 47 -0.86 20.89 -7.50
C ALA A 47 -0.60 20.67 -9.01
N PHE A 48 -0.49 19.40 -9.42
CA PHE A 48 -0.31 19.04 -10.84
C PHE A 48 -1.55 19.34 -11.68
N LEU A 49 -2.75 19.12 -11.14
CA LEU A 49 -4.00 19.39 -11.84
C LEU A 49 -4.27 20.90 -11.92
N ILE A 50 -3.97 21.63 -10.84
CA ILE A 50 -4.05 23.10 -10.80
C ILE A 50 -3.09 23.72 -11.85
N ALA A 51 -1.85 23.22 -11.92
CA ALA A 51 -0.89 23.65 -12.93
C ALA A 51 -1.39 23.39 -14.36
N LEU A 52 -1.97 22.21 -14.61
CA LEU A 52 -2.55 21.84 -15.90
C LEU A 52 -3.79 22.68 -16.26
N ASN A 53 -4.62 23.03 -15.27
CA ASN A 53 -5.78 23.89 -15.45
C ASN A 53 -5.37 25.34 -15.76
N HIS A 54 -4.31 25.85 -15.12
CA HIS A 54 -3.72 27.15 -15.47
C HIS A 54 -3.16 27.15 -16.90
N ALA A 55 -2.47 26.07 -17.31
CA ALA A 55 -1.96 25.90 -18.67
C ALA A 55 -3.08 25.70 -19.72
N SER A 56 -4.25 25.18 -19.32
CA SER A 56 -5.38 24.92 -20.22
C SER A 56 -5.95 26.18 -20.87
N LYS A 57 -5.73 27.37 -20.27
CA LYS A 57 -6.16 28.67 -20.85
C LYS A 57 -5.50 28.93 -22.20
N SER A 58 -4.33 28.36 -22.45
CA SER A 58 -3.60 28.47 -23.72
C SER A 58 -3.62 27.17 -24.55
N TYR A 59 -3.71 25.98 -23.92
CA TYR A 59 -3.61 24.69 -24.63
C TYR A 59 -4.62 23.62 -24.17
N LYS A 60 -5.92 23.86 -24.39
CA LYS A 60 -7.02 22.96 -23.97
C LYS A 60 -6.86 21.50 -24.43
N VAL A 61 -6.45 21.27 -25.68
CA VAL A 61 -6.30 19.92 -26.25
C VAL A 61 -5.20 19.13 -25.51
N LEU A 62 -4.08 19.79 -25.21
CA LEU A 62 -2.95 19.16 -24.53
C LEU A 62 -3.30 18.81 -23.08
N THR A 63 -3.99 19.71 -22.36
CA THR A 63 -4.45 19.43 -20.99
C THR A 63 -5.38 18.21 -20.94
N ASN A 64 -6.36 18.12 -21.86
CA ASN A 64 -7.28 16.99 -21.89
C ASN A 64 -6.59 15.67 -22.23
N LEU A 65 -5.58 15.69 -23.10
CA LEU A 65 -4.77 14.51 -23.39
C LEU A 65 -4.03 14.02 -22.13
N PHE A 66 -3.39 14.92 -21.39
CA PHE A 66 -2.70 14.56 -20.14
C PHE A 66 -3.66 13.98 -19.09
N ILE A 67 -4.83 14.60 -18.90
CA ILE A 67 -5.86 14.08 -17.99
C ILE A 67 -6.30 12.67 -18.43
N ALA A 68 -6.55 12.46 -19.72
CA ALA A 68 -6.92 11.15 -20.26
C ALA A 68 -5.82 10.09 -20.05
N CYS A 69 -4.55 10.47 -20.23
CA CYS A 69 -3.41 9.59 -19.94
C CYS A 69 -3.34 9.20 -18.45
N ILE A 70 -3.51 10.16 -17.53
CA ILE A 70 -3.51 9.91 -16.09
C ILE A 70 -4.67 8.99 -15.70
N MET A 71 -5.87 9.22 -16.23
CA MET A 71 -7.04 8.36 -15.97
C MET A 71 -6.85 6.95 -16.52
N THR A 72 -6.27 6.81 -17.71
CA THR A 72 -5.96 5.50 -18.30
C THR A 72 -4.91 4.76 -17.47
N SER A 73 -3.89 5.46 -16.99
CA SER A 73 -2.88 4.90 -16.09
C SER A 73 -3.47 4.47 -14.75
N ALA A 74 -4.34 5.28 -14.15
CA ALA A 74 -5.05 4.95 -12.92
C ALA A 74 -5.94 3.71 -13.09
N ALA A 75 -6.67 3.59 -14.20
CA ALA A 75 -7.49 2.43 -14.51
C ALA A 75 -6.66 1.14 -14.71
N SER A 76 -5.48 1.27 -15.33
CA SER A 76 -4.53 0.16 -15.49
C SER A 76 -3.95 -0.30 -14.15
N ALA A 77 -3.54 0.64 -13.28
CA ALA A 77 -3.06 0.34 -11.95
C ALA A 77 -4.16 -0.34 -11.10
N ALA A 78 -5.38 0.20 -11.11
CA ALA A 78 -6.51 -0.36 -10.38
C ALA A 78 -6.83 -1.82 -10.80
N SER A 79 -6.83 -2.10 -12.11
CA SER A 79 -7.01 -3.46 -12.62
C SER A 79 -5.95 -4.44 -12.09
N THR A 80 -4.70 -3.97 -11.97
CA THR A 80 -3.59 -4.77 -11.46
C THR A 80 -3.73 -5.05 -9.96
N GLU A 81 -4.16 -4.05 -9.18
CA GLU A 81 -4.38 -4.21 -7.74
C GLU A 81 -5.48 -5.23 -7.42
N VAL A 82 -6.59 -5.24 -8.18
CA VAL A 82 -7.65 -6.25 -8.03
C VAL A 82 -7.11 -7.66 -8.26
N PHE A 83 -6.28 -7.83 -9.28
CA PHE A 83 -5.65 -9.11 -9.59
C PHE A 83 -4.70 -9.57 -8.49
N ILE A 84 -3.83 -8.68 -8.02
CA ILE A 84 -2.88 -8.96 -6.94
C ILE A 84 -3.62 -9.32 -5.65
N ALA A 85 -4.63 -8.55 -5.26
CA ALA A 85 -5.44 -8.80 -4.07
C ALA A 85 -6.13 -10.18 -4.12
N SER A 86 -6.69 -10.55 -5.27
CA SER A 86 -7.34 -11.86 -5.44
C SER A 86 -6.36 -13.04 -5.29
N ARG A 87 -5.11 -12.87 -5.75
CA ARG A 87 -4.04 -13.87 -5.59
C ARG A 87 -3.57 -13.98 -4.15
N TYR A 88 -3.41 -12.86 -3.44
CA TYR A 88 -3.08 -12.91 -2.02
C TYR A 88 -4.13 -13.67 -1.21
N LEU A 89 -5.42 -13.43 -1.46
CA LEU A 89 -6.51 -14.18 -0.80
C LEU A 89 -6.48 -15.67 -1.15
N PHE A 90 -6.17 -16.02 -2.39
CA PHE A 90 -6.03 -17.41 -2.83
C PHE A 90 -4.88 -18.12 -2.09
N PHE A 91 -3.68 -17.54 -2.06
CA PHE A 91 -2.54 -18.12 -1.36
C PHE A 91 -2.78 -18.22 0.15
N LEU A 92 -3.47 -17.25 0.73
CA LEU A 92 -3.85 -17.28 2.13
C LEU A 92 -4.82 -18.43 2.44
N ALA A 93 -5.74 -18.74 1.51
CA ALA A 93 -6.67 -19.86 1.65
C ALA A 93 -5.99 -21.22 1.46
N GLU A 94 -5.09 -21.37 0.49
CA GLU A 94 -4.28 -22.58 0.28
C GLU A 94 -3.37 -22.88 1.47
N ALA A 95 -2.81 -21.84 2.09
CA ALA A 95 -2.01 -21.97 3.31
C ALA A 95 -2.86 -22.25 4.58
N GLY A 96 -4.20 -22.31 4.48
CA GLY A 96 -5.09 -22.51 5.62
C GLY A 96 -5.20 -21.31 6.56
N HIS A 97 -4.76 -20.13 6.13
CA HIS A 97 -4.85 -18.87 6.87
C HIS A 97 -6.15 -18.09 6.60
N ALA A 98 -6.89 -18.45 5.54
CA ALA A 98 -8.19 -17.87 5.19
C ALA A 98 -9.26 -18.94 4.97
N PRO A 99 -10.56 -18.59 4.99
CA PRO A 99 -11.64 -19.52 4.70
C PRO A 99 -11.46 -20.27 3.37
N LYS A 100 -11.61 -21.59 3.39
CA LYS A 100 -11.35 -22.49 2.26
C LYS A 100 -12.10 -22.11 0.97
N PHE A 101 -13.26 -21.46 1.08
CA PHE A 101 -14.04 -21.04 -0.09
C PHE A 101 -13.30 -20.01 -0.97
N LEU A 102 -12.41 -19.19 -0.40
CA LEU A 102 -11.60 -18.21 -1.13
C LEU A 102 -10.51 -18.87 -2.00
N GLY A 103 -10.14 -20.11 -1.67
CA GLY A 103 -9.22 -20.94 -2.46
C GLY A 103 -9.90 -21.57 -3.69
N THR A 104 -11.18 -21.32 -3.94
CA THR A 104 -11.90 -21.94 -5.06
C THR A 104 -11.44 -21.33 -6.39
N VAL A 105 -10.82 -22.17 -7.21
CA VAL A 105 -10.32 -21.81 -8.54
C VAL A 105 -11.26 -22.31 -9.63
N TRP A 106 -11.38 -21.54 -10.71
CA TRP A 106 -12.03 -21.95 -11.94
C TRP A 106 -11.04 -21.83 -13.11
N PRO A 107 -11.03 -22.78 -14.06
CA PRO A 107 -11.80 -24.02 -14.11
C PRO A 107 -11.26 -25.10 -13.16
N LYS A 108 -12.15 -25.99 -12.68
CA LYS A 108 -11.80 -27.08 -11.74
C LYS A 108 -10.99 -28.21 -12.40
N ASN A 109 -10.96 -28.27 -13.73
CA ASN A 109 -10.29 -29.32 -14.49
C ASN A 109 -8.77 -29.21 -14.32
N GLN A 110 -8.14 -30.30 -13.87
CA GLN A 110 -6.71 -30.38 -13.59
C GLN A 110 -5.84 -30.01 -14.81
N GLU A 111 -6.28 -30.40 -16.01
CA GLU A 111 -5.57 -30.09 -17.26
C GLU A 111 -5.48 -28.58 -17.54
N GLN A 112 -6.52 -27.80 -17.23
CA GLN A 112 -6.51 -26.35 -17.45
C GLN A 112 -5.77 -25.60 -16.33
N ARG A 113 -5.68 -26.18 -15.12
CA ARG A 113 -4.78 -25.70 -14.06
C ARG A 113 -3.32 -25.86 -14.47
N MET A 114 -2.97 -27.00 -15.05
CA MET A 114 -1.60 -27.30 -15.54
C MET A 114 -1.19 -26.38 -16.70
N ARG A 115 -2.14 -25.89 -17.52
CA ARG A 115 -1.90 -24.89 -18.57
C ARG A 115 -1.80 -23.44 -18.07
N GLY A 116 -1.79 -23.21 -16.76
CA GLY A 116 -1.65 -21.88 -16.15
C GLY A 116 -2.87 -20.96 -16.27
N LYS A 117 -4.03 -21.48 -16.70
CA LYS A 117 -5.26 -20.70 -16.95
C LYS A 117 -6.26 -20.79 -15.81
N SER A 118 -5.77 -20.72 -14.57
CA SER A 118 -6.59 -20.92 -13.38
C SER A 118 -6.77 -19.60 -12.61
N VAL A 119 -8.01 -19.18 -12.39
CA VAL A 119 -8.34 -17.90 -11.75
C VAL A 119 -9.13 -18.14 -10.47
N PRO A 120 -8.77 -17.53 -9.31
CA PRO A 120 -9.51 -17.66 -8.06
C PRO A 120 -10.78 -16.82 -8.12
N VAL A 121 -11.83 -17.34 -8.78
CA VAL A 121 -13.06 -16.58 -9.10
C VAL A 121 -13.71 -15.99 -7.85
N VAL A 122 -13.78 -16.74 -6.75
CA VAL A 122 -14.44 -16.25 -5.53
C VAL A 122 -13.68 -15.06 -4.92
N ALA A 123 -12.35 -15.11 -4.91
CA ALA A 123 -11.51 -14.01 -4.45
C ALA A 123 -11.59 -12.79 -5.40
N VAL A 124 -11.67 -13.01 -6.71
CA VAL A 124 -11.86 -11.95 -7.71
C VAL A 124 -13.21 -11.27 -7.54
N VAL A 125 -14.29 -12.04 -7.37
CA VAL A 125 -15.63 -11.49 -7.16
C VAL A 125 -15.67 -10.66 -5.88
N LEU A 126 -15.10 -11.17 -4.79
CA LEU A 126 -15.07 -10.46 -3.50
C LEU A 126 -14.31 -9.13 -3.62
N THR A 127 -13.10 -9.15 -4.18
CA THR A 127 -12.28 -7.93 -4.38
C THR A 127 -12.96 -6.93 -5.32
N THR A 128 -13.63 -7.41 -6.38
CA THR A 128 -14.41 -6.57 -7.29
C THR A 128 -15.63 -5.96 -6.60
N MET A 129 -16.34 -6.70 -5.73
CA MET A 129 -17.46 -6.15 -4.94
C MET A 129 -17.00 -4.99 -4.05
N PHE A 130 -15.85 -5.12 -3.39
CA PHE A 130 -15.27 -4.02 -2.61
C PHE A 130 -14.87 -2.84 -3.50
N ALA A 131 -14.31 -3.08 -4.69
CA ALA A 131 -14.03 -2.02 -5.65
C ALA A 131 -15.32 -1.32 -6.12
N MET A 132 -16.40 -2.07 -6.35
CA MET A 132 -17.69 -1.52 -6.76
C MET A 132 -18.31 -0.62 -5.68
N LEU A 133 -17.98 -0.82 -4.40
CA LEU A 133 -18.43 0.04 -3.32
C LEU A 133 -17.94 1.49 -3.50
N SER A 134 -16.81 1.70 -4.17
CA SER A 134 -16.31 3.05 -4.47
C SER A 134 -17.27 3.83 -5.39
N PHE A 135 -18.06 3.16 -6.24
CA PHE A 135 -19.05 3.81 -7.09
C PHE A 135 -20.18 4.48 -6.29
N MET A 136 -20.42 4.08 -5.03
CA MET A 136 -21.36 4.79 -4.16
C MET A 136 -20.92 6.21 -3.80
N CYS A 137 -19.63 6.54 -4.02
CA CYS A 137 -19.11 7.89 -3.84
C CYS A 137 -19.37 8.77 -5.08
N MET A 138 -19.75 8.19 -6.22
CA MET A 138 -20.08 8.97 -7.42
C MET A 138 -21.47 9.58 -7.28
N ARG A 139 -21.55 10.91 -7.33
CA ARG A 139 -22.81 11.66 -7.31
C ARG A 139 -23.01 12.40 -8.63
N PRO A 140 -24.17 12.26 -9.30
CA PRO A 140 -24.48 13.10 -10.44
C PRO A 140 -24.86 14.51 -9.97
N GLY A 141 -23.94 15.47 -10.11
CA GLY A 141 -24.29 16.90 -10.15
C GLY A 141 -24.05 17.76 -8.90
N ALA A 142 -23.31 17.32 -7.89
CA ALA A 142 -22.90 18.19 -6.77
C ALA A 142 -21.49 17.87 -6.29
N ASN A 143 -20.60 18.86 -6.29
CA ASN A 143 -19.21 18.79 -5.83
C ASN A 143 -19.07 18.96 -4.31
N THR A 144 -20.16 18.80 -3.56
CA THR A 144 -20.15 18.91 -2.10
C THR A 144 -19.87 17.54 -1.47
N MET A 145 -18.91 17.47 -0.55
CA MET A 145 -18.53 16.25 0.17
C MET A 145 -19.74 15.62 0.87
N GLY A 146 -20.32 14.58 0.28
CA GLY A 146 -21.41 13.81 0.88
C GLY A 146 -20.94 12.88 2.00
N GLY A 147 -21.88 12.27 2.73
CA GLY A 147 -21.56 11.27 3.75
C GLY A 147 -20.75 10.08 3.21
N ALA A 148 -21.02 9.64 1.97
CA ALA A 148 -20.31 8.54 1.32
C ALA A 148 -18.82 8.83 1.08
N GLU A 149 -18.49 10.03 0.57
CA GLU A 149 -17.10 10.45 0.34
C GLU A 149 -16.33 10.57 1.66
N LYS A 150 -16.99 11.04 2.73
CA LYS A 150 -16.40 11.11 4.07
C LYS A 150 -16.02 9.71 4.59
N VAL A 151 -16.92 8.72 4.42
CA VAL A 151 -16.65 7.32 4.78
C VAL A 151 -15.54 6.72 3.92
N PHE A 152 -15.51 7.03 2.63
CA PHE A 152 -14.44 6.58 1.75
C PHE A 152 -13.07 7.10 2.20
N LYS A 153 -12.96 8.37 2.60
CA LYS A 153 -11.72 8.93 3.15
C LYS A 153 -11.28 8.22 4.44
N TRP A 154 -12.23 7.82 5.30
CA TRP A 154 -11.93 7.02 6.49
C TRP A 154 -11.34 5.66 6.12
N ILE A 155 -11.97 4.93 5.20
CA ILE A 155 -11.49 3.63 4.72
C ILE A 155 -10.12 3.77 4.05
N TYR A 156 -9.92 4.80 3.22
CA TYR A 156 -8.65 5.08 2.57
C TYR A 156 -7.52 5.30 3.60
N SER A 157 -7.77 6.10 4.64
CA SER A 157 -6.80 6.31 5.73
C SER A 157 -6.49 5.00 6.47
N MET A 158 -7.49 4.15 6.71
CA MET A 158 -7.30 2.83 7.31
C MET A 158 -6.44 1.92 6.42
N VAL A 159 -6.67 1.91 5.11
CA VAL A 159 -5.88 1.11 4.15
C VAL A 159 -4.43 1.57 4.12
N ALA A 160 -4.17 2.87 4.15
CA ALA A 160 -2.81 3.40 4.21
C ALA A 160 -2.06 2.92 5.46
N ALA A 161 -2.70 2.92 6.62
CA ALA A 161 -2.14 2.37 7.85
C ALA A 161 -1.94 0.84 7.76
N ALA A 162 -2.91 0.11 7.19
CA ALA A 162 -2.81 -1.34 6.99
C ALA A 162 -1.66 -1.74 6.04
N CYS A 163 -1.39 -0.94 5.00
CA CYS A 163 -0.25 -1.15 4.10
C CYS A 163 1.09 -1.02 4.82
N LEU A 164 1.25 0.02 5.66
CA LEU A 164 2.45 0.20 6.49
C LEU A 164 2.64 -0.97 7.46
N GLN A 165 1.55 -1.49 8.03
CA GLN A 165 1.60 -2.67 8.88
C GLN A 165 2.03 -3.93 8.11
N ALA A 166 1.54 -4.11 6.89
CA ALA A 166 1.97 -5.21 6.02
C ALA A 166 3.47 -5.11 5.73
N TRP A 167 4.01 -3.91 5.51
CA TRP A 167 5.46 -3.71 5.36
C TRP A 167 6.25 -4.04 6.62
N VAL A 168 5.77 -3.64 7.79
CA VAL A 168 6.37 -4.04 9.08
C VAL A 168 6.39 -5.56 9.20
N GLY A 169 5.29 -6.24 8.86
CA GLY A 169 5.19 -7.70 8.84
C GLY A 169 6.20 -8.35 7.89
N THR A 170 6.30 -7.88 6.65
CA THR A 170 7.25 -8.36 5.64
C THR A 170 8.71 -8.15 6.07
N LEU A 171 9.03 -6.99 6.64
CA LEU A 171 10.38 -6.71 7.13
C LEU A 171 10.72 -7.56 8.37
N TYR A 172 9.74 -7.85 9.22
CA TYR A 172 9.93 -8.70 10.39
C TYR A 172 10.17 -10.16 9.98
N THR A 173 9.38 -10.70 9.05
CA THR A 173 9.60 -12.05 8.50
C THR A 173 10.94 -12.13 7.78
N TYR A 174 11.32 -11.09 7.04
CA TYR A 174 12.64 -10.99 6.41
C TYR A 174 13.78 -11.00 7.44
N LEU A 175 13.67 -10.26 8.55
CA LEU A 175 14.72 -10.24 9.58
C LEU A 175 14.88 -11.61 10.25
N ARG A 176 13.77 -12.32 10.51
CA ARG A 176 13.78 -13.70 11.02
C ARG A 176 14.41 -14.66 10.01
N TRP A 177 14.06 -14.53 8.72
CA TRP A 177 14.66 -15.30 7.65
C TRP A 177 16.17 -15.05 7.54
N TYR A 178 16.61 -13.78 7.65
CA TYR A 178 18.02 -13.41 7.67
C TYR A 178 18.76 -14.08 8.83
N GLN A 179 18.21 -14.04 10.04
CA GLN A 179 18.76 -14.74 11.21
C GLN A 179 18.90 -16.25 10.96
N GLY A 180 17.91 -16.88 10.30
CA GLY A 180 17.98 -18.28 9.88
C GLY A 180 19.14 -18.58 8.94
N THR A 181 19.42 -17.70 7.97
CA THR A 181 20.58 -17.87 7.06
C THR A 181 21.93 -17.70 7.76
N GLU A 182 21.97 -17.04 8.91
CA GLU A 182 23.20 -16.84 9.67
C GLU A 182 23.45 -17.94 10.71
N ASP A 183 22.44 -18.71 11.07
CA ASP A 183 22.54 -19.81 12.03
C ASP A 183 23.50 -20.90 11.54
N SER A 184 24.39 -21.33 12.42
CA SER A 184 25.38 -22.38 12.15
C SER A 184 24.75 -23.75 11.89
N ARG A 185 23.61 -24.07 12.48
CA ARG A 185 22.90 -25.35 12.28
C ARG A 185 22.29 -25.42 10.88
N ILE A 186 21.65 -24.34 10.46
CA ILE A 186 21.07 -24.21 9.11
C ILE A 186 22.18 -24.21 8.05
N LYS A 187 23.30 -23.50 8.29
CA LYS A 187 24.47 -23.53 7.40
C LYS A 187 25.05 -24.91 7.17
N ARG A 188 24.99 -25.80 8.17
CA ARG A 188 25.40 -27.19 8.02
C ARG A 188 24.38 -28.02 7.24
N LYS A 189 23.10 -27.71 7.37
CA LYS A 189 21.99 -28.44 6.72
C LYS A 189 21.81 -28.05 5.24
N PHE A 190 22.01 -26.77 4.90
CA PHE A 190 21.77 -26.19 3.57
C PHE A 190 22.93 -25.30 3.09
N PRO A 191 24.15 -25.85 2.92
CA PRO A 191 25.34 -25.05 2.62
C PRO A 191 25.30 -24.41 1.22
N ARG A 192 24.69 -25.07 0.22
CA ARG A 192 24.66 -24.59 -1.17
C ARG A 192 23.62 -23.50 -1.36
N GLU A 193 22.45 -23.69 -0.77
CA GLU A 193 21.31 -22.79 -0.82
C GLU A 193 21.65 -21.46 -0.15
N ILE A 194 22.30 -21.50 1.01
CA ILE A 194 22.74 -20.28 1.72
C ILE A 194 23.83 -19.56 0.95
N ALA A 195 24.75 -20.28 0.28
CA ALA A 195 25.76 -19.65 -0.57
C ALA A 195 25.11 -18.87 -1.71
N ARG A 196 24.11 -19.45 -2.39
CA ARG A 196 23.33 -18.78 -3.45
C ARG A 196 22.57 -17.55 -2.92
N ILE A 197 21.91 -17.69 -1.76
CA ILE A 197 21.23 -16.55 -1.10
C ILE A 197 22.21 -15.42 -0.79
N LYS A 198 23.42 -15.76 -0.32
CA LYS A 198 24.43 -14.77 0.06
C LYS A 198 24.99 -14.03 -1.16
N GLU A 199 25.09 -14.70 -2.31
CA GLU A 199 25.52 -14.08 -3.57
C GLU A 199 24.50 -13.04 -4.08
N ASN A 200 23.21 -13.33 -3.94
CA ASN A 200 22.12 -12.44 -4.34
C ASN A 200 21.76 -11.37 -3.28
N ARG A 201 22.57 -11.24 -2.23
CA ARG A 201 22.29 -10.34 -1.11
C ARG A 201 22.62 -8.89 -1.47
N SER A 202 21.71 -7.96 -1.17
CA SER A 202 21.99 -6.54 -1.37
C SER A 202 22.93 -5.98 -0.30
N TRP A 203 23.70 -4.96 -0.66
CA TRP A 203 24.61 -4.29 0.26
C TRP A 203 23.80 -3.58 1.37
N GLY A 204 24.15 -3.85 2.63
CA GLY A 204 23.56 -3.19 3.80
C GLY A 204 22.50 -3.99 4.55
N GLN A 205 22.23 -5.24 4.15
CA GLN A 205 21.39 -6.16 4.92
C GLN A 205 22.18 -6.72 6.14
N PRO A 206 21.63 -6.67 7.38
CA PRO A 206 20.24 -6.44 7.73
C PRO A 206 19.92 -5.01 8.21
N TYR A 207 20.93 -4.12 8.33
CA TYR A 207 20.76 -2.77 8.87
C TYR A 207 19.71 -1.95 8.13
N LEU A 208 19.64 -2.10 6.80
CA LEU A 208 18.62 -1.42 5.97
C LEU A 208 17.19 -1.90 6.29
N ALA A 209 17.01 -3.18 6.63
CA ALA A 209 15.72 -3.71 7.05
C ALA A 209 15.31 -3.20 8.44
N ILE A 210 16.26 -3.11 9.37
CA ILE A 210 16.03 -2.55 10.72
C ILE A 210 15.65 -1.06 10.62
N PHE A 211 16.37 -0.30 9.79
CA PHE A 211 16.04 1.09 9.51
C PHE A 211 14.62 1.23 8.92
N ALA A 212 14.27 0.42 7.91
CA ALA A 212 12.95 0.44 7.30
C ALA A 212 11.83 0.09 8.29
N ILE A 213 12.03 -0.90 9.17
CA ILE A 213 11.07 -1.25 10.22
C ILE A 213 10.87 -0.08 11.19
N SER A 214 11.97 0.58 11.56
CA SER A 214 11.95 1.69 12.50
C SER A 214 11.21 2.88 11.89
N MET A 215 11.46 3.18 10.61
CA MET A 215 10.77 4.24 9.89
C MET A 215 9.29 3.93 9.69
N CYS A 216 8.92 2.71 9.31
CA CYS A 216 7.51 2.32 9.21
C CYS A 216 6.80 2.43 10.57
N GLY A 217 7.45 2.00 11.65
CA GLY A 217 6.94 2.12 13.01
C GLY A 217 6.72 3.58 13.43
N LEU A 218 7.70 4.45 13.17
CA LEU A 218 7.57 5.89 13.42
C LEU A 218 6.41 6.49 12.62
N VAL A 219 6.30 6.18 11.32
CA VAL A 219 5.20 6.69 10.50
C VAL A 219 3.85 6.20 11.03
N ILE A 220 3.70 4.94 11.46
CA ILE A 220 2.45 4.44 12.05
C ILE A 220 2.06 5.22 13.31
N VAL A 221 3.03 5.51 14.18
CA VAL A 221 2.79 6.29 15.41
C VAL A 221 2.40 7.73 15.09
N PHE A 222 3.13 8.39 14.19
CA PHE A 222 2.95 9.80 13.85
C PHE A 222 1.88 10.06 12.78
N ASN A 223 1.35 9.05 12.08
CA ASN A 223 0.31 9.20 11.06
C ASN A 223 -0.91 9.97 11.60
N GLY A 224 -1.29 9.69 12.84
CA GLY A 224 -2.41 10.35 13.53
C GLY A 224 -2.04 11.59 14.34
N TRP A 225 -0.83 12.16 14.18
CA TRP A 225 -0.35 13.28 15.00
C TRP A 225 -1.28 14.51 14.98
N SER A 226 -1.93 14.77 13.85
CA SER A 226 -2.92 15.86 13.72
C SER A 226 -4.13 15.71 14.65
N SER A 227 -4.45 14.47 15.06
CA SER A 227 -5.50 14.18 16.04
C SER A 227 -5.11 14.65 17.45
N PHE A 228 -3.82 14.77 17.76
CA PHE A 228 -3.34 15.23 19.06
C PHE A 228 -3.16 16.75 19.15
N HIS A 229 -2.94 17.43 18.02
CA HIS A 229 -2.57 18.85 17.99
C HIS A 229 -3.73 19.82 17.69
N SER A 230 -4.84 19.34 17.14
CA SER A 230 -6.02 20.19 16.90
C SER A 230 -6.79 20.42 18.21
N GLY A 231 -6.50 21.56 18.84
CA GLY A 231 -7.01 22.07 20.11
C GLY A 231 -8.27 21.44 20.70
N VAL A 232 -8.07 20.85 21.88
CA VAL A 232 -9.06 20.45 22.91
C VAL A 232 -9.76 19.11 22.67
N TRP A 233 -9.10 18.03 23.13
CA TRP A 233 -9.79 16.83 23.58
C TRP A 233 -10.68 17.19 24.78
N VAL A 234 -11.96 17.49 24.53
CA VAL A 234 -12.94 17.77 25.58
C VAL A 234 -13.40 16.43 26.16
N ILE A 235 -12.71 15.96 27.21
CA ILE A 235 -13.10 14.74 27.96
C ILE A 235 -14.31 15.04 28.85
N TYR A 236 -14.47 16.28 29.32
CA TYR A 236 -15.59 16.74 30.12
C TYR A 236 -15.94 18.19 29.75
N LYS A 237 -17.24 18.51 29.67
CA LYS A 237 -17.71 19.87 29.44
C LYS A 237 -18.01 20.54 30.78
N SER A 238 -17.23 21.55 31.16
CA SER A 238 -17.60 22.44 32.26
C SER A 238 -18.75 23.37 31.80
N PRO A 239 -19.75 23.70 32.65
CA PRO A 239 -20.88 24.57 32.28
C PRO A 239 -20.49 25.95 31.73
N SER A 240 -19.25 26.40 31.96
CA SER A 240 -18.70 27.68 31.49
C SER A 240 -17.92 27.61 30.17
N ASP A 241 -17.84 26.44 29.52
CA ASP A 241 -17.01 26.23 28.31
C ASP A 241 -17.89 26.13 27.03
N ASN A 242 -17.68 27.03 26.07
CA ASN A 242 -18.40 27.10 24.79
C ASN A 242 -17.81 26.18 23.70
N ARG A 243 -16.92 25.25 24.06
CA ARG A 243 -16.27 24.35 23.10
C ARG A 243 -17.23 23.23 22.66
N SER A 244 -17.34 23.03 21.35
CA SER A 244 -18.15 21.96 20.76
C SER A 244 -17.35 20.66 20.68
N PHE A 245 -17.96 19.53 21.06
CA PHE A 245 -17.31 18.22 20.94
C PHE A 245 -17.20 17.84 19.46
N SER A 246 -15.99 17.88 18.92
CA SER A 246 -15.76 17.53 17.51
C SER A 246 -15.82 16.02 17.32
N LYS A 247 -17.02 15.50 16.99
CA LYS A 247 -17.23 14.09 16.64
C LYS A 247 -16.26 13.63 15.54
N ASP A 248 -15.87 14.54 14.65
CA ASP A 248 -14.98 14.27 13.53
C ASP A 248 -13.53 13.99 13.95
N GLN A 249 -13.07 14.54 15.08
CA GLN A 249 -11.74 14.22 15.62
C GLN A 249 -11.68 12.81 16.20
N VAL A 250 -12.72 12.40 16.92
CA VAL A 250 -12.81 11.04 17.46
C VAL A 250 -12.84 10.02 16.32
N ILE A 251 -13.62 10.30 15.27
CA ILE A 251 -13.68 9.41 14.11
C ILE A 251 -12.31 9.36 13.42
N LYS A 252 -11.63 10.49 13.21
CA LYS A 252 -10.27 10.50 12.65
C LYS A 252 -9.31 9.66 13.49
N PHE A 253 -9.24 9.89 14.80
CA PHE A 253 -8.40 9.11 15.71
C PHE A 253 -8.69 7.61 15.63
N VAL A 254 -9.96 7.21 15.73
CA VAL A 254 -10.37 5.81 15.64
C VAL A 254 -9.97 5.25 14.27
N THR A 255 -10.31 5.92 13.17
CA THR A 255 -10.00 5.41 11.82
C THR A 255 -8.50 5.30 11.56
N THR A 256 -7.66 6.18 12.10
CA THR A 256 -6.21 6.10 11.92
C THR A 256 -5.56 5.01 12.77
N TYR A 257 -6.01 4.81 14.01
CA TYR A 257 -5.37 3.87 14.93
C TYR A 257 -6.03 2.50 15.04
N LEU A 258 -7.30 2.34 14.63
CA LEU A 258 -8.03 1.07 14.64
C LEU A 258 -7.38 -0.07 13.82
N PRO A 259 -6.65 0.17 12.73
CA PRO A 259 -5.87 -0.87 12.06
C PRO A 259 -4.84 -1.56 12.97
N ILE A 260 -4.31 -0.87 13.99
CA ILE A 260 -3.33 -1.42 14.95
C ILE A 260 -3.91 -2.56 15.79
N PRO A 261 -4.94 -2.35 16.62
CA PRO A 261 -5.56 -3.44 17.37
C PRO A 261 -6.21 -4.47 16.45
N MET A 262 -6.69 -4.09 15.25
CA MET A 262 -7.26 -5.04 14.30
C MET A 262 -6.22 -6.06 13.81
N LEU A 263 -5.00 -5.61 13.47
CA LEU A 263 -3.90 -6.52 13.11
C LEU A 263 -3.54 -7.44 14.28
N LEU A 264 -3.41 -6.88 15.49
CA LEU A 264 -3.10 -7.68 16.68
C LEU A 264 -4.20 -8.73 16.93
N LEU A 265 -5.47 -8.36 16.80
CA LEU A 265 -6.59 -9.28 16.92
C LEU A 265 -6.56 -10.37 15.86
N LEU A 266 -6.22 -10.05 14.60
CA LEU A 266 -6.08 -11.04 13.54
C LEU A 266 -4.94 -12.02 13.83
N VAL A 267 -3.77 -11.52 14.23
CA VAL A 267 -2.59 -12.35 14.51
C VAL A 267 -2.80 -13.20 15.77
N PHE A 268 -3.20 -12.59 16.88
CA PHE A 268 -3.46 -13.29 18.13
C PHE A 268 -4.69 -14.18 18.04
N GLY A 269 -5.75 -13.76 17.35
CA GLY A 269 -6.94 -14.57 17.11
C GLY A 269 -6.62 -15.81 16.30
N TYR A 270 -5.85 -15.66 15.21
CA TYR A 270 -5.38 -16.81 14.44
C TYR A 270 -4.50 -17.75 15.29
N LYS A 271 -3.59 -17.19 16.08
CA LYS A 271 -2.70 -17.96 16.95
C LYS A 271 -3.46 -18.67 18.09
N LEU A 272 -4.52 -18.07 18.61
CA LEU A 272 -5.36 -18.65 19.67
C LEU A 272 -6.22 -19.79 19.12
N ILE A 273 -6.81 -19.62 17.93
CA ILE A 273 -7.68 -20.64 17.30
C ILE A 273 -6.85 -21.82 16.80
N ASN A 274 -5.77 -21.57 16.07
CA ASN A 274 -4.98 -22.63 15.41
C ASN A 274 -3.79 -23.10 16.24
N GLN A 275 -3.60 -22.55 17.45
CA GLN A 275 -2.54 -22.91 18.39
C GLN A 275 -1.16 -23.03 17.73
N THR A 276 -0.86 -22.14 16.79
CA THR A 276 0.36 -22.23 16.00
C THR A 276 1.57 -21.78 16.81
N THR A 277 2.64 -22.56 16.73
CA THR A 277 3.95 -22.21 17.28
C THR A 277 4.74 -21.43 16.24
N MET A 278 5.47 -20.40 16.68
CA MET A 278 6.41 -19.72 15.79
C MET A 278 7.58 -20.67 15.52
N THR A 279 7.90 -20.92 14.25
CA THR A 279 9.03 -21.78 13.88
C THR A 279 10.32 -21.24 14.48
N ASP A 280 11.05 -22.12 15.17
CA ASP A 280 12.38 -21.78 15.69
C ASP A 280 13.36 -21.54 14.53
N ILE A 281 14.34 -20.68 14.75
CA ILE A 281 15.37 -20.30 13.77
C ILE A 281 16.14 -21.55 13.31
N ALA A 282 16.40 -22.48 14.23
CA ALA A 282 17.14 -23.71 13.96
C ALA A 282 16.37 -24.73 13.09
N ASP A 283 15.04 -24.61 13.01
CA ASP A 283 14.15 -25.53 12.30
C ASP A 283 13.62 -24.97 10.98
N MET A 284 14.09 -23.77 10.57
CA MET A 284 13.69 -23.16 9.31
C MET A 284 14.14 -24.01 8.11
N ASP A 285 13.24 -24.19 7.13
CA ASP A 285 13.53 -24.93 5.91
C ASP A 285 13.87 -23.98 4.76
N PHE A 286 15.00 -24.25 4.09
CA PHE A 286 15.50 -23.51 2.92
C PHE A 286 15.53 -24.37 1.65
N SER A 287 14.99 -25.58 1.70
CA SER A 287 14.96 -26.52 0.57
C SER A 287 14.26 -25.95 -0.67
N SER A 288 13.29 -25.06 -0.51
CA SER A 288 12.54 -24.44 -1.61
C SER A 288 13.40 -23.60 -2.56
N VAL A 289 14.58 -23.15 -2.13
CA VAL A 289 15.56 -22.45 -2.99
C VAL A 289 16.10 -23.35 -4.10
N SER A 290 16.04 -24.67 -3.91
CA SER A 290 16.47 -25.68 -4.88
C SER A 290 15.37 -26.15 -5.85
N TYR A 291 14.11 -25.75 -5.62
CA TYR A 291 12.98 -26.17 -6.45
C TYR A 291 12.91 -25.30 -7.72
N GLU A 292 13.83 -25.55 -8.64
CA GLU A 292 13.65 -25.22 -10.05
C GLU A 292 12.51 -26.10 -10.59
N GLY A 293 11.28 -25.60 -10.49
CA GLY A 293 10.26 -26.01 -11.45
C GLY A 293 10.79 -25.73 -12.86
N ASP A 294 10.44 -26.59 -13.80
CA ASP A 294 10.89 -26.65 -15.22
C ASP A 294 10.69 -25.34 -16.06
N GLY A 295 10.38 -24.21 -15.42
CA GLY A 295 10.47 -22.87 -15.96
C GLY A 295 11.49 -22.07 -15.15
N GLY A 296 12.76 -22.19 -15.53
CA GLY A 296 13.85 -21.43 -14.90
C GLY A 296 13.51 -19.93 -14.85
N GLU A 297 13.61 -19.34 -13.66
CA GLU A 297 13.78 -17.89 -13.58
C GLU A 297 15.07 -17.59 -14.33
N VAL A 298 14.93 -16.98 -15.52
CA VAL A 298 16.06 -16.56 -16.32
C VAL A 298 16.83 -15.56 -15.46
N GLU A 299 17.95 -15.99 -14.89
CA GLU A 299 18.86 -15.10 -14.17
C GLU A 299 19.16 -13.92 -15.10
N GLU A 300 18.61 -12.74 -14.77
CA GLU A 300 18.82 -11.56 -15.56
C GLU A 300 20.32 -11.23 -15.55
N LYS A 301 20.99 -11.52 -16.66
CA LYS A 301 22.42 -11.22 -16.81
C LYS A 301 22.62 -9.73 -16.62
N LYS A 302 23.37 -9.36 -15.59
CA LYS A 302 23.82 -7.97 -15.36
C LYS A 302 24.47 -7.43 -16.65
N PRO A 303 24.00 -6.29 -17.18
CA PRO A 303 24.47 -5.81 -18.47
C PRO A 303 25.94 -5.40 -18.42
N THR A 304 26.71 -5.93 -19.36
CA THR A 304 28.16 -5.73 -19.43
C THR A 304 28.55 -4.45 -20.19
N THR A 305 27.68 -3.96 -21.08
CA THR A 305 27.90 -2.76 -21.90
C THR A 305 27.61 -1.47 -21.13
N TRP A 306 28.36 -0.38 -21.40
CA TRP A 306 28.15 0.93 -20.76
C TRP A 306 26.72 1.49 -20.95
N TRP A 307 26.20 1.47 -22.18
CA TRP A 307 24.80 1.81 -22.46
C TRP A 307 23.82 0.83 -21.83
N GLY A 308 24.19 -0.45 -21.72
CA GLY A 308 23.41 -1.46 -21.01
C GLY A 308 23.32 -1.16 -19.51
N ARG A 309 24.39 -0.65 -18.88
CA ARG A 309 24.37 -0.22 -17.48
C ARG A 309 23.55 1.04 -17.27
N ILE A 310 23.59 1.99 -18.21
CA ILE A 310 22.73 3.18 -18.16
C ILE A 310 21.27 2.78 -18.37
N ALA A 311 20.96 1.96 -19.38
CA ALA A 311 19.63 1.45 -19.64
C ALA A 311 19.12 0.61 -18.47
N TRP A 312 19.97 -0.20 -17.84
CA TRP A 312 19.61 -1.00 -16.67
C TRP A 312 19.42 -0.14 -15.44
N PHE A 313 20.25 0.87 -15.21
CA PHE A 313 19.97 1.89 -14.19
C PHE A 313 18.71 2.72 -14.51
N LEU A 314 18.36 2.80 -15.80
CA LEU A 314 17.16 3.47 -16.31
C LEU A 314 15.91 2.56 -16.34
N VAL A 315 16.04 1.26 -16.13
CA VAL A 315 14.93 0.28 -16.21
C VAL A 315 14.74 -0.47 -14.88
N TYR A 316 15.78 -0.56 -14.04
CA TYR A 316 15.82 -1.23 -12.73
C TYR A 316 16.19 -0.26 -11.58
#